data_AF-T0UPW0-F1
#
_entry.id   AF-T0UPW0-F1
#
_cell.length_a   1.000
_cell.length_b   1.000
_cell.length_c   1.000
_cell.angle_alpha   90.00
_cell.angle_beta   90.00
_cell.angle_gamma   90.00
#
_symmetry.space_group_name_H-M   'P 1'
#
loop_
_entity.id
_entity.type
_entity.pdbx_description
1 polymer ?
#
loop_
_entity_poly.entity_id
_entity_poly.type
_entity_poly.pdbx_seq_one_letter_code
_entity_poly.pdbx_strand_id
1 'polypeptide(L)'
;MKINFSLLDEPMEVNQGTVLVIEDVSVFAQLVKEFYQYDEQSNLTIFDSKIRSIRSSELLLITDILGYDINTSQVLKLLHTDIVNQLNDKPEVRSEIDSLVSLITDIIMAECLENELDIEYDEITLLELVKVLGIRIETKSCTVFEKYLRSYRFSNI
;
A
#
# COMPACT_ATOMS: atom_id res chain seq x y z
N MET A 1 -8.69 -19.29 4.35
CA MET A 1 -7.87 -19.58 3.15
C MET A 1 -7.26 -20.96 3.36
N LYS A 2 -6.86 -21.69 2.32
CA LYS A 2 -6.15 -22.97 2.50
C LYS A 2 -4.86 -22.99 1.71
N ILE A 3 -3.83 -23.59 2.30
CA ILE A 3 -2.53 -23.85 1.67
C ILE A 3 -2.34 -25.35 1.54
N ASN A 4 -1.79 -25.79 0.42
CA ASN A 4 -1.50 -27.20 0.18
C ASN A 4 -0.18 -27.36 -0.58
N PHE A 5 0.64 -28.33 -0.16
CA PHE A 5 1.90 -28.70 -0.79
C PHE A 5 2.12 -30.20 -0.57
N SER A 6 3.05 -30.80 -1.33
CA SER A 6 3.18 -32.26 -1.49
C SER A 6 3.38 -33.07 -0.21
N LEU A 7 3.80 -32.43 0.89
CA LEU A 7 4.11 -33.06 2.16
C LEU A 7 2.97 -32.98 3.17
N LEU A 8 1.88 -32.25 2.86
CA LEU A 8 0.68 -32.24 3.69
C LEU A 8 -0.25 -33.38 3.27
N ASP A 9 -0.75 -34.13 4.26
CA ASP A 9 -1.79 -35.15 4.03
C ASP A 9 -3.11 -34.51 3.58
N GLU A 10 -3.45 -33.36 4.18
CA GLU A 10 -4.63 -32.57 3.85
C GLU A 10 -4.28 -31.08 3.77
N PRO A 11 -4.98 -30.29 2.93
CA PRO A 11 -4.80 -28.85 2.86
C PRO A 11 -4.98 -28.17 4.23
N MET A 12 -3.97 -27.42 4.65
CA MET A 12 -3.98 -26.69 5.91
C MET A 12 -4.82 -25.42 5.78
N GLU A 13 -5.71 -25.19 6.73
CA GLU A 13 -6.48 -23.95 6.79
C GLU A 13 -5.66 -22.83 7.46
N VAL A 14 -5.60 -21.69 6.79
CA VAL A 14 -5.01 -20.44 7.28
C VAL A 14 -6.16 -19.50 7.63
N ASN A 15 -6.33 -19.31 8.93
CA ASN A 15 -7.35 -18.45 9.53
C ASN A 15 -6.65 -17.39 10.40
N GLN A 16 -7.01 -16.12 10.20
CA GLN A 16 -6.42 -14.99 10.93
C GLN A 16 -4.87 -15.01 10.89
N GLY A 17 -4.21 -14.87 12.04
CA GLY A 17 -2.77 -15.10 12.18
C GLY A 17 -2.49 -16.59 12.41
N THR A 18 -1.78 -17.22 11.49
CA THR A 18 -1.37 -18.63 11.58
C THR A 18 0.16 -18.72 11.61
N VAL A 19 0.71 -19.47 12.58
CA VAL A 19 2.15 -19.75 12.67
C VAL A 19 2.39 -21.19 12.22
N LEU A 20 3.09 -21.36 11.10
CA LEU A 20 3.50 -22.66 10.58
C LEU A 20 4.98 -22.88 10.88
N VAL A 21 5.30 -23.92 11.65
CA VAL A 21 6.67 -24.32 11.97
C VAL A 21 7.06 -25.51 11.09
N ILE A 22 8.16 -25.37 10.35
CA ILE A 22 8.75 -26.45 9.55
C ILE A 22 10.08 -26.83 10.19
N GLU A 23 10.15 -28.05 10.73
CA GLU A 23 11.32 -28.50 11.49
C GLU A 23 12.49 -28.93 10.57
N ASP A 24 12.18 -29.51 9.41
CA ASP A 24 13.20 -29.91 8.44
C ASP A 24 13.66 -28.73 7.59
N VAL A 25 14.97 -28.47 7.62
CA VAL A 25 15.60 -27.32 6.93
C VAL A 25 15.45 -27.41 5.41
N SER A 26 15.52 -28.61 4.84
CA SER A 26 15.39 -28.82 3.39
C SER A 26 13.95 -28.56 2.94
N VAL A 27 12.98 -29.04 3.71
CA VAL A 27 11.56 -28.77 3.48
C VAL A 27 11.26 -27.27 3.62
N PHE A 28 11.79 -26.61 4.66
CA PHE A 28 11.61 -25.18 4.85
C PHE A 28 12.18 -24.38 3.66
N ALA A 29 13.42 -24.65 3.27
CA ALA A 29 14.06 -23.94 2.17
C ALA A 29 13.32 -24.16 0.83
N GLN A 30 12.87 -25.40 0.58
CA GLN A 30 12.10 -25.73 -0.61
C GLN A 30 10.74 -25.02 -0.61
N LEU A 31 10.03 -24.99 0.52
CA LEU A 31 8.75 -24.29 0.65
C LEU A 31 8.90 -22.78 0.43
N VAL A 32 9.93 -22.16 1.04
CA VAL A 32 10.24 -20.74 0.81
C VAL A 32 10.51 -20.47 -0.67
N LYS A 33 11.30 -21.33 -1.34
CA LYS A 33 11.54 -21.22 -2.78
C LYS A 33 10.23 -21.33 -3.58
N GLU A 34 9.34 -22.24 -3.21
CA GLU A 34 8.02 -22.40 -3.86
C GLU A 34 7.11 -21.17 -3.69
N PHE A 35 7.18 -20.47 -2.56
CA PHE A 35 6.49 -19.18 -2.38
C PHE A 35 7.03 -18.10 -3.33
N TYR A 36 8.35 -18.02 -3.52
CA TYR A 36 8.95 -17.07 -4.45
C TYR A 36 8.71 -17.43 -5.93
N GLN A 37 8.50 -18.71 -6.24
CA GLN A 37 8.23 -19.23 -7.59
C GLN A 37 6.74 -19.52 -7.83
N TYR A 38 5.87 -18.96 -6.99
CA TYR A 38 4.42 -19.14 -7.10
C TYR A 38 3.94 -18.63 -8.48
N ASP A 39 3.11 -19.44 -9.16
CA ASP A 39 2.66 -19.35 -10.58
C ASP A 39 3.59 -19.86 -11.69
N GLU A 40 4.91 -20.02 -11.47
CA GLU A 40 5.82 -20.40 -12.56
C GLU A 40 6.12 -21.90 -12.66
N GLN A 41 5.95 -22.66 -11.56
CA GLN A 41 6.07 -24.14 -11.46
C GLN A 41 6.01 -24.61 -9.99
N SER A 42 5.11 -24.04 -9.17
CA SER A 42 5.07 -24.38 -7.74
C SER A 42 4.20 -25.63 -7.46
N ASN A 43 4.71 -26.55 -6.63
CA ASN A 43 3.88 -27.59 -6.02
C ASN A 43 2.96 -27.03 -4.93
N LEU A 44 3.29 -25.83 -4.43
CA LEU A 44 2.46 -25.04 -3.55
C LEU A 44 1.21 -24.55 -4.29
N THR A 45 0.05 -24.81 -3.70
CA THR A 45 -1.26 -24.32 -4.12
C THR A 45 -1.92 -23.59 -2.97
N ILE A 46 -2.48 -22.42 -3.25
CA ILE A 46 -3.19 -21.58 -2.29
C ILE A 46 -4.56 -21.29 -2.86
N PHE A 47 -5.61 -21.52 -2.08
CA PHE A 47 -6.99 -21.33 -2.55
C PHE A 47 -7.91 -20.73 -1.50
N ASP A 48 -8.92 -20.02 -1.98
CA ASP A 48 -9.95 -19.41 -1.16
C ASP A 48 -11.00 -20.44 -0.68
N SER A 49 -11.97 -19.98 0.11
CA SER A 49 -13.07 -20.83 0.60
C SER A 49 -13.98 -21.36 -0.52
N LYS A 50 -13.91 -20.79 -1.72
CA LYS A 50 -14.63 -21.22 -2.92
C LYS A 50 -13.78 -22.14 -3.81
N ILE A 51 -12.62 -22.60 -3.32
CA ILE A 51 -11.68 -23.49 -4.03
C ILE A 51 -11.15 -22.82 -5.31
N ARG A 52 -11.03 -21.50 -5.31
CA ARG A 52 -10.37 -20.75 -6.39
C ARG A 52 -8.91 -20.53 -6.02
N SER A 53 -8.00 -20.87 -6.95
CA SER A 53 -6.58 -20.58 -6.77
C SER A 53 -6.36 -19.07 -6.68
N ILE A 54 -5.53 -18.67 -5.75
CA ILE A 54 -5.05 -17.29 -5.61
C ILE A 54 -3.98 -17.06 -6.67
N ARG A 55 -3.91 -15.86 -7.25
CA ARG A 55 -2.85 -15.47 -8.20
C ARG A 55 -1.63 -14.94 -7.44
N SER A 56 -0.45 -15.01 -8.03
CA SER A 56 0.75 -14.39 -7.45
C SER A 56 0.60 -12.89 -7.20
N SER A 57 -0.17 -12.18 -8.05
CA SER A 57 -0.51 -10.76 -7.83
C SER A 57 -1.38 -10.49 -6.59
N GLU A 58 -2.06 -11.50 -6.07
CA GLU A 58 -2.91 -11.44 -4.87
C GLU A 58 -2.16 -11.93 -3.61
N LEU A 59 -0.93 -12.45 -3.77
CA LEU A 59 -0.08 -12.94 -2.69
C LEU A 59 0.97 -11.90 -2.31
N LEU A 60 0.94 -11.43 -1.06
CA LEU A 60 1.98 -10.56 -0.50
C LEU A 60 3.01 -11.38 0.28
N LEU A 61 4.22 -11.52 -0.26
CA LEU A 61 5.34 -12.22 0.37
C LEU A 61 6.36 -11.23 0.92
N ILE A 62 6.61 -11.27 2.24
CA ILE A 62 7.57 -10.39 2.93
C ILE A 62 8.57 -11.24 3.70
N THR A 63 9.86 -11.11 3.37
CA THR A 63 10.96 -11.78 4.09
C THR A 63 11.86 -10.77 4.79
N ASP A 64 12.31 -9.73 4.08
CA ASP A 64 13.03 -8.61 4.70
C ASP A 64 12.05 -7.52 5.13
N ILE A 65 11.70 -7.52 6.42
CA ILE A 65 10.77 -6.54 7.00
C ILE A 65 11.33 -5.12 6.89
N LEU A 66 12.64 -4.93 7.11
CA LEU A 66 13.24 -3.59 7.12
C LEU A 66 13.42 -3.05 5.71
N GLY A 67 13.90 -3.89 4.79
CA GLY A 67 14.10 -3.58 3.38
C GLY A 67 12.81 -3.49 2.57
N TYR A 68 11.68 -4.00 3.07
CA TYR A 68 10.39 -3.84 2.39
C TYR A 68 10.00 -2.36 2.28
N ASP A 69 9.77 -1.92 1.04
CA ASP A 69 9.29 -0.57 0.75
C ASP A 69 7.76 -0.52 0.84
N ILE A 70 7.26 0.08 1.92
CA ILE A 70 5.83 0.31 2.13
C ILE A 70 5.34 1.45 1.23
N ASN A 71 6.21 2.40 0.85
CA ASN A 71 5.82 3.61 0.10
C ASN A 71 5.84 3.39 -1.41
N THR A 72 5.28 2.27 -1.89
CA THR A 72 5.15 2.04 -3.32
C THR A 72 4.19 3.05 -3.95
N SER A 73 4.31 3.29 -5.26
CA SER A 73 3.44 4.24 -5.96
C SER A 73 1.95 3.90 -5.83
N GLN A 74 1.60 2.61 -5.73
CA GLN A 74 0.21 2.18 -5.54
C GLN A 74 -0.28 2.51 -4.13
N VAL A 75 0.54 2.24 -3.10
CA VAL A 75 0.21 2.55 -1.70
C VAL A 75 0.01 4.05 -1.53
N LEU A 76 0.94 4.86 -2.03
CA LEU A 76 0.86 6.32 -1.92
C LEU A 76 -0.39 6.86 -2.60
N LYS A 77 -0.78 6.30 -3.75
CA LYS A 77 -2.02 6.69 -4.44
C LYS A 77 -3.26 6.41 -3.58
N LEU A 78 -3.36 5.21 -3.00
CA LEU A 78 -4.47 4.86 -2.11
C LEU A 78 -4.49 5.75 -0.86
N LEU A 79 -3.34 5.99 -0.25
CA LEU A 79 -3.19 6.87 0.91
C LEU A 79 -3.64 8.31 0.59
N HIS A 80 -3.19 8.86 -0.54
CA HIS A 80 -3.57 10.21 -0.94
C HIS A 80 -5.08 10.32 -1.21
N THR A 81 -5.67 9.32 -1.87
CA THR A 81 -7.13 9.25 -2.08
C THR A 81 -7.89 9.15 -0.76
N ASP A 82 -7.43 8.33 0.18
CA ASP A 82 -8.07 8.18 1.49
C ASP A 82 -8.05 9.50 2.28
N ILE A 83 -6.90 10.19 2.31
CA ILE A 83 -6.79 11.52 2.96
C ILE A 83 -7.74 12.54 2.32
N VAL A 84 -7.82 12.56 0.98
CA VAL A 84 -8.75 13.43 0.25
C VAL A 84 -10.20 13.13 0.66
N ASN A 85 -10.57 11.85 0.77
CA ASN A 85 -11.91 11.46 1.21
C ASN A 85 -12.19 11.89 2.66
N GLN A 86 -11.25 11.66 3.58
CA GLN A 86 -11.38 12.11 4.97
C GLN A 86 -11.56 13.62 5.11
N LEU A 87 -10.93 14.40 4.23
CA LEU A 87 -11.12 15.86 4.18
C LEU A 87 -12.49 16.23 3.59
N ASN A 88 -12.96 15.51 2.57
CA ASN A 88 -14.29 15.70 1.99
C ASN A 88 -15.42 15.37 2.97
N ASP A 89 -15.22 14.39 3.86
CA ASP A 89 -16.18 14.04 4.91
C ASP A 89 -16.34 15.13 5.98
N LYS A 90 -15.49 16.17 5.96
CA LYS A 90 -15.53 17.33 6.87
C LYS A 90 -15.75 18.63 6.09
N PRO A 91 -17.00 18.99 5.75
CA PRO A 91 -17.30 20.13 4.89
C PRO A 91 -16.72 21.47 5.38
N GLU A 92 -16.66 21.68 6.70
CA GLU A 92 -16.10 22.90 7.29
C GLU A 92 -14.59 23.04 7.00
N VAL A 93 -13.82 21.96 7.22
CA VAL A 93 -12.38 21.92 6.93
C VAL A 93 -12.14 22.05 5.42
N ARG A 94 -12.97 21.40 4.60
CA ARG A 94 -12.88 21.50 3.15
C ARG A 94 -13.08 22.94 2.66
N SER A 95 -14.10 23.62 3.18
CA SER A 95 -14.40 25.02 2.86
C SER A 95 -13.26 25.97 3.26
N GLU A 96 -12.62 25.73 4.41
CA GLU A 96 -11.46 26.50 4.85
C GLU A 96 -10.26 26.31 3.90
N ILE A 97 -9.98 25.06 3.50
CA ILE A 97 -8.93 24.76 2.53
C ILE A 97 -9.23 25.45 1.19
N ASP A 98 -10.45 25.31 0.67
CA ASP A 98 -10.83 25.91 -0.61
C ASP A 98 -10.71 27.46 -0.55
N SER A 99 -11.03 28.08 0.59
CA SER A 99 -10.85 29.53 0.81
C SER A 99 -9.38 29.95 0.81
N LEU A 100 -8.50 29.17 1.45
CA LEU A 100 -7.06 29.42 1.46
C LEU A 100 -6.44 29.22 0.06
N VAL A 101 -6.88 28.19 -0.66
CA VAL A 101 -6.45 27.92 -2.03
C VAL A 101 -6.87 29.05 -2.96
N SER A 102 -8.08 29.59 -2.80
CA SER A 102 -8.54 30.76 -3.56
C SER A 102 -7.61 31.96 -3.31
N LEU A 103 -7.28 32.24 -2.05
CA LEU A 103 -6.40 33.36 -1.71
C LEU A 103 -4.98 33.19 -2.29
N ILE A 104 -4.42 31.97 -2.22
CA ILE A 104 -3.11 31.67 -2.81
C ILE A 104 -3.15 31.86 -4.33
N THR A 105 -4.21 31.37 -4.97
CA THR A 105 -4.43 31.53 -6.41
C THR A 105 -4.50 33.02 -6.77
N ASP A 106 -5.25 33.83 -6.02
CA ASP A 106 -5.36 35.28 -6.25
C ASP A 106 -4.01 36.01 -6.19
N ILE A 107 -3.18 35.66 -5.20
CA ILE A 107 -1.84 36.24 -5.06
C ILE A 107 -0.96 35.85 -6.25
N ILE A 108 -0.97 34.58 -6.67
CA ILE A 108 -0.18 34.11 -7.81
C ILE A 108 -0.67 34.74 -9.11
N MET A 109 -1.99 34.86 -9.29
CA MET A 109 -2.59 35.48 -10.47
C MET A 109 -2.19 36.94 -10.62
N ALA A 110 -2.12 37.70 -9.53
CA ALA A 110 -1.65 39.08 -9.56
C ALA A 110 -0.23 39.18 -10.14
N GLU A 111 0.68 38.32 -9.69
CA GLU A 111 2.06 38.26 -10.20
C GLU A 111 2.14 37.78 -11.66
N CYS A 112 1.26 36.85 -12.06
CA CYS A 112 1.19 36.41 -13.46
C CYS A 112 0.72 37.54 -14.40
N LEU A 113 -0.18 38.42 -13.96
CA LEU A 113 -0.64 39.57 -14.74
C LEU A 113 0.43 40.66 -14.91
N GLU A 114 1.37 40.75 -13.98
CA GLU A 114 2.53 41.66 -14.10
C GLU A 114 3.60 41.14 -15.07
N ASN A 115 3.48 39.89 -15.54
CA ASN A 115 4.42 39.30 -16.47
C ASN A 115 4.26 39.86 -17.90
N GLU A 116 5.37 39.95 -18.64
CA GLU A 116 5.36 40.39 -20.05
C GLU A 116 4.81 39.32 -21.00
N LEU A 117 4.67 38.07 -20.53
CA LEU A 117 4.14 36.94 -21.29
C LEU A 117 2.67 36.69 -20.96
N ASP A 118 1.92 36.19 -21.93
CA ASP A 118 0.57 35.66 -21.71
C ASP A 118 0.67 34.31 -20.98
N ILE A 119 0.29 34.28 -19.70
CA ILE A 119 0.35 33.09 -18.84
C ILE A 119 -1.05 32.50 -18.66
N GLU A 120 -1.16 31.19 -18.87
CA GLU A 120 -2.36 30.39 -18.56
C GLU A 120 -2.11 29.52 -17.31
N TYR A 121 -3.16 29.26 -16.53
CA TYR A 121 -3.09 28.41 -15.34
C TYR A 121 -4.39 27.61 -15.16
N ASP A 122 -4.25 26.44 -14.55
CA ASP A 122 -5.37 25.58 -14.13
C ASP A 122 -5.72 25.83 -12.65
N GLU A 123 -6.69 25.09 -12.12
CA GLU A 123 -7.04 25.10 -10.70
C GLU A 123 -6.07 24.28 -9.84
N ILE A 124 -5.85 24.71 -8.60
CA ILE A 124 -5.12 23.92 -7.61
C ILE A 124 -6.08 22.94 -6.94
N THR A 125 -5.92 21.64 -7.18
CA THR A 125 -6.78 20.62 -6.58
C THR A 125 -6.28 20.15 -5.21
N LEU A 126 -7.21 19.66 -4.37
CA LEU A 126 -6.84 19.09 -3.07
C LEU A 126 -5.86 17.90 -3.19
N LEU A 127 -6.00 17.10 -4.25
CA LEU A 127 -5.11 15.97 -4.49
C LEU A 127 -3.68 16.43 -4.83
N GLU A 128 -3.52 17.51 -5.58
CA GLU A 128 -2.21 18.09 -5.88
C GLU A 128 -1.56 18.66 -4.63
N LEU A 129 -2.31 19.34 -3.76
CA LEU A 129 -1.81 19.81 -2.47
C LEU A 129 -1.27 18.65 -1.62
N VAL A 130 -2.04 17.56 -1.51
CA VAL A 130 -1.65 16.35 -0.77
C VAL A 130 -0.36 15.73 -1.34
N LYS A 131 -0.24 15.68 -2.67
CA LYS A 131 0.96 15.16 -3.34
C LYS A 131 2.18 16.06 -3.13
N VAL A 132 2.03 17.37 -3.30
CA VAL A 132 3.11 18.37 -3.16
C VAL A 132 3.64 18.42 -1.72
N LEU A 133 2.77 18.21 -0.73
CA LEU A 133 3.19 18.12 0.68
C LEU A 133 4.11 16.90 0.95
N GLY A 134 4.19 15.93 0.03
CA GLY A 134 5.07 14.77 0.16
C GLY A 134 4.60 13.78 1.23
N ILE A 135 3.29 13.68 1.44
CA ILE A 135 2.70 12.76 2.42
C ILE A 135 3.07 11.31 2.07
N ARG A 136 3.67 10.63 3.05
CA ARG A 136 4.13 9.24 2.96
C ARG A 136 4.11 8.57 4.33
N ILE A 137 4.15 7.25 4.35
CA ILE A 137 4.25 6.48 5.58
C ILE A 137 5.68 6.62 6.10
N GLU A 138 5.81 7.04 7.35
CA GLU A 138 7.11 7.14 8.02
C GLU A 138 7.71 5.72 8.18
N THR A 139 9.01 5.58 7.92
CA THR A 139 9.71 4.28 8.04
C THR A 139 11.12 4.39 8.62
N LYS A 140 11.65 5.61 8.82
CA LYS A 140 13.06 5.84 9.17
C LYS A 140 13.42 5.56 10.63
N SER A 141 12.46 5.76 11.54
CA SER A 141 12.61 5.62 12.99
C SER A 141 12.06 4.30 13.51
N CYS A 142 11.55 3.43 12.63
CA CYS A 142 10.81 2.25 13.02
C CYS A 142 11.72 1.12 13.49
N THR A 143 11.40 0.56 14.65
CA THR A 143 11.85 -0.77 15.05
C THR A 143 11.30 -1.83 14.08
N VAL A 144 11.90 -3.03 14.07
CA VAL A 144 11.42 -4.17 13.26
C VAL A 144 9.94 -4.47 13.56
N PHE A 145 9.55 -4.40 14.84
CA PHE A 145 8.17 -4.64 15.25
C PHE A 145 7.19 -3.58 14.73
N GLU A 146 7.55 -2.30 14.80
CA GLU A 146 6.71 -1.22 14.25
C GLU A 146 6.59 -1.32 12.74
N LYS A 147 7.68 -1.66 12.05
CA LYS A 147 7.69 -1.88 10.61
C LYS A 147 6.79 -3.06 10.23
N TYR A 148 6.86 -4.17 10.96
CA TYR A 148 5.94 -5.31 10.80
C TYR A 148 4.47 -4.90 11.01
N LEU A 149 4.15 -4.19 12.09
CA LEU A 149 2.79 -3.72 12.36
C LEU A 149 2.26 -2.79 11.27
N ARG A 150 3.10 -1.91 10.72
CA ARG A 150 2.72 -1.02 9.61
C ARG A 150 2.46 -1.82 8.33
N SER A 151 3.31 -2.78 7.99
CA SER A 151 3.09 -3.68 6.85
C SER A 151 1.81 -4.51 6.99
N TYR A 152 1.50 -4.99 8.20
CA TYR A 152 0.27 -5.72 8.50
C TYR A 152 -0.99 -4.83 8.41
N ARG A 153 -0.94 -3.59 8.89
CA ARG A 153 -2.07 -2.66 8.74
C ARG A 153 -2.34 -2.35 7.28
N PHE A 154 -1.27 -2.18 6.49
CA PHE A 154 -1.40 -1.94 5.05
C PHE A 154 -2.07 -3.10 4.30
N SER A 155 -1.73 -4.37 4.62
CA SER A 155 -2.35 -5.52 3.93
C SER A 155 -3.86 -5.69 4.21
N ASN A 156 -4.44 -4.86 5.07
CA ASN A 156 -5.86 -4.88 5.44
C ASN A 156 -6.63 -3.61 4.98
N ILE A 157 -5.99 -2.72 4.21
CA ILE A 157 -6.62 -1.56 3.54
C ILE A 157 -7.09 -1.99 2.16
#